data_AF-T0LUV8-F1
#
_entry.id   AF-T0LUV8-F1
#
_cell.length_a   1.000
_cell.length_b   1.000
_cell.length_c   1.000
_cell.angle_alpha   90.00
_cell.angle_beta   90.00
_cell.angle_gamma   90.00
#
_symmetry.space_group_name_H-M   'P 1'
#
loop_
_entity.id
_entity.type
_entity.pdbx_description
1 polymer ?
#
loop_
_entity_poly.entity_id
_entity_poly.type
_entity_poly.pdbx_seq_one_letter_code
_entity_poly.pdbx_strand_id
1 'polypeptide(L)'
;MSKILPPASLPAFSPRSHLAPAARRILSRLQGPLSDSVFILRNQEREPYVVALGPAGNSGLHPIAQASLTEPKVGSITVHVDVLRRWQEEWLERHERHAHADDKDCVFVQLPDKELYELSGSKSSGDDGDGEMELLRCCDTDRPKKAQPLVINASDTYVTVHDYLSALHPWLMGLRDDIVRADNVCEDKAPDDYRKLVVDFILPNSLKILDERRFLRQVGMVQMPEPVDKELEDFLREVCRPGEPEEPNYQYMFIPEQPSQSLVLDRSNQSRTL
;
A
#
# COMPACT_ATOMS: atom_id res chain seq x y z
N MET A 1 8.10 37.24 40.08
CA MET A 1 7.10 36.43 39.35
C MET A 1 7.82 35.59 38.33
N SER A 2 8.15 34.34 38.67
CA SER A 2 8.80 33.42 37.74
C SER A 2 7.78 32.99 36.68
N LYS A 3 8.01 33.38 35.42
CA LYS A 3 7.26 32.87 34.28
C LYS A 3 7.64 31.39 34.11
N ILE A 4 6.74 30.50 34.49
CA ILE A 4 6.85 29.08 34.15
C ILE A 4 6.69 29.02 32.63
N LEU A 5 7.78 28.73 31.91
CA LEU A 5 7.66 28.39 30.49
C LEU A 5 6.78 27.14 30.36
N PRO A 6 5.85 27.08 29.39
CA PRO A 6 5.17 25.83 29.09
C PRO A 6 6.23 24.76 28.76
N PRO A 7 6.01 23.50 29.14
CA PRO A 7 6.94 22.42 28.77
C PRO A 7 7.13 22.46 27.26
N ALA A 8 8.39 22.41 26.82
CA ALA A 8 8.71 22.41 25.39
C ALA A 8 7.95 21.27 24.71
N SER A 9 7.14 21.60 23.71
CA SER A 9 6.41 20.59 22.92
C SER A 9 7.41 19.62 22.31
N LEU A 10 7.22 18.32 22.56
CA LEU A 10 8.08 17.31 21.98
C LEU A 10 8.02 17.34 20.44
N PRO A 11 9.12 16.97 19.75
CA PRO A 11 9.14 16.93 18.31
C PRO A 11 8.18 15.86 17.76
N ALA A 12 7.78 16.02 16.50
CA ALA A 12 7.09 14.98 15.74
C ALA A 12 8.01 13.78 15.47
N PHE A 13 7.40 12.64 15.13
CA PHE A 13 8.11 11.44 14.70
C PHE A 13 9.11 11.76 13.57
N SER A 14 10.30 11.19 13.69
CA SER A 14 11.40 11.36 12.73
C SER A 14 12.03 10.02 12.38
N PRO A 15 12.82 9.91 11.30
CA PRO A 15 13.51 8.67 10.93
C PRO A 15 14.45 8.10 12.00
N ARG A 16 14.81 8.88 13.02
CA ARG A 16 15.61 8.44 14.18
C ARG A 16 14.76 7.81 15.28
N SER A 17 13.45 7.93 15.20
CA SER A 17 12.48 7.41 16.17
C SER A 17 12.18 5.95 15.85
N HIS A 18 12.19 5.11 16.88
CA HIS A 18 11.91 3.69 16.76
C HIS A 18 10.97 3.24 17.88
N LEU A 19 10.32 2.09 17.72
CA LEU A 19 9.47 1.53 18.78
C LEU A 19 10.28 1.31 20.06
N ALA A 20 9.74 1.82 21.17
CA ALA A 20 10.24 1.53 22.50
C ALA A 20 10.18 0.03 22.78
N PRO A 21 11.11 -0.55 23.57
CA PRO A 21 11.17 -1.98 23.84
C PRO A 21 9.85 -2.55 24.37
N ALA A 22 9.11 -1.78 25.18
CA ALA A 22 7.81 -2.20 25.68
C ALA A 22 6.81 -2.43 24.54
N ALA A 23 6.68 -1.46 23.62
CA ALA A 23 5.70 -1.47 22.55
C ALA A 23 5.95 -2.56 21.48
N ARG A 24 7.18 -3.06 21.35
CA ARG A 24 7.52 -4.17 20.43
C ARG A 24 6.81 -5.49 20.76
N ARG A 25 6.26 -5.63 21.96
CA ARG A 25 5.57 -6.84 22.43
C ARG A 25 4.07 -6.82 22.13
N ILE A 26 3.56 -5.78 21.49
CA ILE A 26 2.13 -5.65 21.24
C ILE A 26 1.79 -6.43 19.95
N LEU A 27 0.79 -7.30 20.05
CA LEU A 27 0.13 -7.93 18.92
C LEU A 27 -1.26 -7.30 18.80
N SER A 28 -1.56 -6.71 17.65
CA SER A 28 -2.85 -6.07 17.38
C SER A 28 -3.52 -6.74 16.20
N ARG A 29 -4.63 -7.43 16.45
CA ARG A 29 -5.49 -7.99 15.40
C ARG A 29 -6.36 -6.92 14.79
N LEU A 30 -6.58 -6.99 13.49
CA LEU A 30 -7.50 -6.10 12.77
C LEU A 30 -8.90 -6.75 12.67
N GLN A 31 -9.49 -7.03 13.84
CA GLN A 31 -10.80 -7.65 13.95
C GLN A 31 -11.42 -7.37 15.31
N GLY A 32 -12.68 -6.96 15.33
CA GLY A 32 -13.44 -6.77 16.57
C GLY A 32 -13.06 -5.51 17.35
N PRO A 33 -13.57 -5.36 18.58
CA PRO A 33 -13.26 -4.21 19.43
C PRO A 33 -11.85 -4.30 20.02
N LEU A 34 -11.23 -3.15 20.28
CA LEU A 34 -9.86 -3.03 20.81
C LEU A 34 -9.58 -3.95 22.01
N SER A 35 -10.57 -4.14 22.91
CA SER A 35 -10.46 -4.97 24.11
C SER A 35 -10.10 -6.42 23.81
N ASP A 36 -10.55 -6.95 22.67
CA ASP A 36 -10.46 -8.35 22.30
C ASP A 36 -9.41 -8.58 21.21
N SER A 37 -8.91 -7.48 20.61
CA SER A 37 -8.01 -7.51 19.46
C SER A 37 -6.54 -7.30 19.84
N VAL A 38 -6.26 -6.73 21.01
CA VAL A 38 -4.90 -6.37 21.41
C VAL A 38 -4.38 -7.28 22.52
N PHE A 39 -3.19 -7.82 22.28
CA PHE A 39 -2.50 -8.75 23.17
C PHE A 39 -1.07 -8.29 23.42
N ILE A 40 -0.56 -8.58 24.61
CA ILE A 40 0.83 -8.35 25.00
C ILE A 40 1.55 -9.69 25.01
N LEU A 41 2.62 -9.79 24.25
CA LEU A 41 3.44 -10.99 24.12
C LEU A 41 4.47 -11.03 25.26
N ARG A 42 4.41 -12.08 26.08
CA ARG A 42 5.35 -12.30 27.19
C ARG A 42 5.73 -13.76 27.25
N ASN A 43 7.03 -14.07 27.07
CA ASN A 43 7.55 -15.45 27.17
C ASN A 43 6.73 -16.49 26.39
N GLN A 44 6.31 -16.14 25.17
CA GLN A 44 5.43 -16.94 24.29
C GLN A 44 3.93 -17.00 24.68
N GLU A 45 3.54 -16.41 25.79
CA GLU A 45 2.15 -16.27 26.21
C GLU A 45 1.54 -14.94 25.73
N ARG A 46 0.21 -14.91 25.63
CA ARG A 46 -0.59 -13.75 25.24
C ARG A 46 -1.38 -13.26 26.45
N GLU A 47 -1.02 -12.09 26.95
CA GLU A 47 -1.78 -11.40 27.99
C GLU A 47 -2.76 -10.41 27.32
N PRO A 48 -4.00 -10.29 27.80
CA PRO A 48 -4.96 -9.34 27.23
C PRO A 48 -4.57 -7.90 27.55
N TYR A 49 -4.76 -6.99 26.59
CA TYR A 49 -4.51 -5.57 26.80
C TYR A 49 -5.48 -4.92 27.79
N VAL A 50 -6.73 -5.38 27.80
CA VAL A 50 -7.74 -4.99 28.78
C VAL A 50 -7.85 -6.10 29.83
N VAL A 51 -7.61 -5.75 31.10
CA VAL A 51 -7.52 -6.69 32.22
C VAL A 51 -8.68 -6.43 33.18
N ALA A 52 -9.32 -7.47 33.70
CA ALA A 52 -10.33 -7.32 34.75
C ALA A 52 -9.67 -6.96 36.10
N LEU A 53 -10.05 -5.82 36.68
CA LEU A 53 -9.74 -5.44 38.05
C LEU A 53 -10.77 -6.02 39.02
N GLY A 54 -10.43 -7.19 39.56
CA GLY A 54 -11.10 -7.77 40.72
C GLY A 54 -12.51 -8.34 40.46
N PRO A 55 -13.14 -8.91 41.51
CA PRO A 55 -14.43 -9.60 41.41
C PRO A 55 -15.62 -8.67 41.12
N ALA A 56 -15.42 -7.35 41.14
CA ALA A 56 -16.46 -6.35 40.88
C ALA A 56 -16.69 -6.05 39.38
N GLY A 57 -15.89 -6.63 38.48
CA GLY A 57 -16.09 -6.51 37.03
C GLY A 57 -15.58 -5.21 36.40
N ASN A 58 -14.82 -4.40 37.13
CA ASN A 58 -14.20 -3.20 36.55
C ASN A 58 -13.09 -3.62 35.58
N SER A 59 -13.08 -3.12 34.35
CA SER A 59 -11.97 -3.35 33.42
C SER A 59 -10.93 -2.23 33.55
N GLY A 60 -9.65 -2.58 33.49
CA GLY A 60 -8.54 -1.64 33.40
C GLY A 60 -7.59 -1.97 32.26
N LEU A 61 -6.64 -1.07 32.01
CA LEU A 61 -5.66 -1.23 30.95
C LEU A 61 -4.39 -1.90 31.50
N HIS A 62 -3.75 -2.72 30.67
CA HIS A 62 -2.43 -3.26 30.96
C HIS A 62 -1.42 -2.12 31.21
N PRO A 63 -0.48 -2.23 32.17
CA PRO A 63 0.47 -1.14 32.51
C PRO A 63 1.26 -0.57 31.33
N ILE A 64 1.47 -1.38 30.28
CA ILE A 64 2.10 -0.95 29.01
C ILE A 64 1.37 0.21 28.33
N ALA A 65 0.07 0.37 28.58
CA ALA A 65 -0.76 1.43 28.01
C ALA A 65 -0.17 2.83 28.26
N GLN A 66 0.48 3.03 29.41
CA GLN A 66 1.08 4.30 29.82
C GLN A 66 2.56 4.45 29.37
N ALA A 67 3.14 3.41 28.78
CA ALA A 67 4.51 3.46 28.28
C ALA A 67 4.59 4.36 27.03
N SER A 68 5.76 4.96 26.81
CA SER A 68 6.05 5.65 25.54
C SER A 68 5.96 4.66 24.39
N LEU A 69 5.33 5.08 23.29
CA LEU A 69 5.34 4.26 22.08
C LEU A 69 6.73 4.21 21.45
N THR A 70 7.47 5.33 21.47
CA THR A 70 8.73 5.49 20.74
C THR A 70 9.90 5.89 21.64
N GLU A 71 11.10 5.61 21.16
CA GLU A 71 12.36 6.17 21.64
C GLU A 71 13.09 6.86 20.45
N PRO A 72 13.46 8.16 20.58
CA PRO A 72 13.07 9.09 21.64
C PRO A 72 11.54 9.33 21.66
N LYS A 73 11.06 9.92 22.76
CA LYS A 73 9.66 10.31 22.94
C LYS A 73 9.27 11.40 21.93
N VAL A 74 8.07 11.30 21.38
CA VAL A 74 7.54 12.23 20.37
C VAL A 74 6.18 12.77 20.78
N GLY A 75 5.84 13.97 20.31
CA GLY A 75 4.54 14.61 20.57
C GLY A 75 3.44 14.19 19.59
N SER A 76 3.82 13.75 18.38
CA SER A 76 2.87 13.28 17.36
C SER A 76 3.49 12.30 16.37
N ILE A 77 2.64 11.49 15.74
CA ILE A 77 3.01 10.51 14.71
C ILE A 77 1.99 10.59 13.58
N THR A 78 2.47 10.78 12.35
CA THR A 78 1.66 10.64 11.14
C THR A 78 1.81 9.22 10.62
N VAL A 79 0.69 8.52 10.49
CA VAL A 79 0.63 7.09 10.20
C VAL A 79 0.04 6.84 8.81
N HIS A 80 0.71 5.99 8.06
CA HIS A 80 0.28 5.50 6.75
C HIS A 80 0.12 3.98 6.78
N VAL A 81 -0.82 3.45 5.99
CA VAL A 81 -0.92 2.01 5.74
C VAL A 81 -0.24 1.71 4.40
N ASP A 82 0.80 0.89 4.40
CA ASP A 82 1.67 0.70 3.23
C ASP A 82 0.90 0.16 2.02
N VAL A 83 0.00 -0.82 2.23
CA VAL A 83 -0.83 -1.38 1.16
C VAL A 83 -1.77 -0.34 0.54
N LEU A 84 -2.43 0.49 1.36
CA LEU A 84 -3.31 1.54 0.86
C LEU A 84 -2.56 2.67 0.15
N ARG A 85 -1.32 2.94 0.56
CA ARG A 85 -0.47 3.95 -0.09
C ARG A 85 -0.09 3.54 -1.51
N ARG A 86 0.17 2.25 -1.75
CA ARG A 86 0.52 1.73 -3.08
C ARG A 86 -0.67 1.37 -3.95
N TRP A 87 -1.84 1.16 -3.35
CA TRP A 87 -3.03 0.64 -4.02
C TRP A 87 -3.37 1.36 -5.34
N GLN A 88 -3.29 2.70 -5.38
CA GLN A 88 -3.58 3.45 -6.59
C GLN A 88 -2.57 3.19 -7.72
N GLU A 89 -1.27 3.15 -7.39
CA GLU A 89 -0.20 2.87 -8.35
C GLU A 89 -0.31 1.42 -8.86
N GLU A 90 -0.51 0.46 -7.95
CA GLU A 90 -0.66 -0.96 -8.28
C GLU A 90 -1.93 -1.21 -9.11
N TRP A 91 -3.03 -0.51 -8.81
CA TRP A 91 -4.25 -0.57 -9.62
C TRP A 91 -3.99 -0.04 -11.04
N LEU A 92 -3.30 1.10 -11.19
CA LEU A 92 -2.99 1.65 -12.51
C LEU A 92 -2.05 0.73 -13.29
N GLU A 93 -0.98 0.24 -12.68
CA GLU A 93 -0.04 -0.68 -13.36
C GLU A 93 -0.75 -1.94 -13.89
N ARG A 94 -1.75 -2.44 -13.15
CA ARG A 94 -2.56 -3.59 -13.54
C ARG A 94 -3.50 -3.27 -14.71
N HIS A 95 -4.18 -2.13 -14.67
CA HIS A 95 -5.30 -1.82 -15.57
C HIS A 95 -4.89 -1.02 -16.81
N GLU A 96 -3.89 -0.13 -16.73
CA GLU A 96 -3.44 0.68 -17.87
C GLU A 96 -2.96 -0.16 -19.06
N ARG A 97 -2.44 -1.37 -18.82
CA ARG A 97 -1.92 -2.24 -19.89
C ARG A 97 -3.00 -2.81 -20.81
N HIS A 98 -4.24 -2.89 -20.34
CA HIS A 98 -5.34 -3.48 -21.10
C HIS A 98 -6.58 -2.57 -21.19
N ALA A 99 -6.59 -1.44 -20.49
CA ALA A 99 -7.67 -0.47 -20.60
C ALA A 99 -7.73 0.14 -22.01
N HIS A 100 -8.92 0.15 -22.60
CA HIS A 100 -9.15 0.71 -23.93
C HIS A 100 -10.41 1.59 -23.93
N ALA A 101 -10.39 2.71 -24.66
CA ALA A 101 -11.48 3.68 -24.67
C ALA A 101 -12.81 3.12 -25.23
N ASP A 102 -12.71 2.13 -26.13
CA ASP A 102 -13.88 1.44 -26.70
C ASP A 102 -14.45 0.34 -25.79
N ASP A 103 -13.77 0.03 -24.69
CA ASP A 103 -14.21 -1.00 -23.77
C ASP A 103 -15.26 -0.47 -22.79
N LYS A 104 -16.33 -1.24 -22.57
CA LYS A 104 -17.50 -0.77 -21.81
C LYS A 104 -17.23 -0.67 -20.32
N ASP A 105 -16.26 -1.44 -19.85
CA ASP A 105 -15.80 -1.50 -18.47
C ASP A 105 -14.69 -0.48 -18.17
N CYS A 106 -14.22 0.26 -19.19
CA CYS A 106 -13.25 1.33 -19.04
C CYS A 106 -13.91 2.71 -19.06
N VAL A 107 -13.53 3.56 -18.10
CA VAL A 107 -13.97 4.96 -18.05
C VAL A 107 -12.74 5.86 -17.98
N PHE A 108 -12.54 6.67 -19.03
CA PHE A 108 -11.52 7.71 -19.08
C PHE A 108 -12.17 9.08 -18.90
N VAL A 109 -11.67 9.86 -17.95
CA VAL A 109 -12.17 11.21 -17.68
C VAL A 109 -11.02 12.15 -17.31
N GLN A 110 -11.27 13.45 -17.40
CA GLN A 110 -10.45 14.41 -16.66
C GLN A 110 -10.65 14.17 -15.17
N LEU A 111 -9.56 13.97 -14.42
CA LEU A 111 -9.64 13.64 -13.01
C LEU A 111 -10.45 14.69 -12.23
N PRO A 112 -11.50 14.28 -11.49
CA PRO A 112 -12.37 15.21 -10.78
C PRO A 112 -11.66 15.91 -9.62
N ASP A 113 -10.63 15.28 -9.06
CA ASP A 113 -9.81 15.81 -7.98
C ASP A 113 -8.36 15.35 -8.15
N LYS A 114 -7.54 16.26 -8.69
CA LYS A 114 -6.12 16.01 -8.94
C LYS A 114 -5.35 15.66 -7.66
N GLU A 115 -5.71 16.21 -6.51
CA GLU A 115 -5.00 15.90 -5.26
C GLU A 115 -5.20 14.44 -4.84
N LEU A 116 -6.41 13.90 -5.04
CA LEU A 116 -6.78 12.53 -4.70
C LEU A 116 -6.30 11.48 -5.71
N TYR A 117 -5.98 11.88 -6.94
CA TYR A 117 -5.74 10.95 -8.03
C TYR A 117 -4.39 11.12 -8.76
N GLU A 118 -3.78 12.30 -8.83
CA GLU A 118 -2.51 12.49 -9.56
C GLU A 118 -1.34 11.74 -8.90
N LEU A 119 -0.60 10.90 -9.63
CA LEU A 119 0.60 10.26 -9.10
C LEU A 119 1.70 11.28 -8.81
N SER A 120 2.45 11.09 -7.71
CA SER A 120 3.55 12.00 -7.38
C SER A 120 4.65 11.92 -8.44
N GLY A 121 4.90 13.01 -9.16
CA GLY A 121 5.93 13.06 -10.19
C GLY A 121 5.43 12.86 -11.62
N SER A 122 4.12 12.66 -11.83
CA SER A 122 3.50 12.87 -13.14
C SER A 122 3.62 14.36 -13.49
N LYS A 123 4.67 14.69 -14.25
CA LYS A 123 4.74 15.98 -14.91
C LYS A 123 3.85 15.85 -16.13
N SER A 124 2.67 16.47 -16.08
CA SER A 124 1.89 16.76 -17.28
C SER A 124 2.83 17.50 -18.25
N SER A 125 3.33 16.78 -19.24
CA SER A 125 4.17 17.31 -20.30
C SER A 125 3.28 18.21 -21.15
N GLY A 126 3.51 19.52 -21.00
CA GLY A 126 3.05 20.65 -21.80
C GLY A 126 1.98 20.45 -22.88
N ASP A 127 0.92 21.26 -22.73
CA ASP A 127 0.34 22.11 -23.78
C ASP A 127 -0.05 21.45 -25.11
N ASP A 128 -0.93 20.46 -25.04
CA ASP A 128 -1.80 20.06 -26.14
C ASP A 128 -3.23 20.29 -25.65
N GLY A 129 -4.01 21.13 -26.35
CA GLY A 129 -5.30 21.69 -25.88
C GLY A 129 -6.48 20.72 -25.72
N ASP A 130 -6.23 19.44 -25.46
CA ASP A 130 -7.20 18.44 -25.04
C ASP A 130 -6.70 17.84 -23.72
N GLY A 131 -7.44 18.05 -22.63
CA GLY A 131 -7.01 17.59 -21.32
C GLY A 131 -6.85 16.07 -21.30
N GLU A 132 -5.64 15.57 -21.04
CA GLU A 132 -5.34 14.14 -21.01
C GLU A 132 -6.38 13.39 -20.16
N MET A 133 -7.18 12.56 -20.84
CA MET A 133 -8.23 11.76 -20.20
C MET A 133 -7.56 10.61 -19.47
N GLU A 134 -7.71 10.55 -18.16
CA GLU A 134 -7.08 9.53 -17.32
C GLU A 134 -8.06 8.40 -16.99
N LEU A 135 -7.52 7.20 -16.82
CA LEU A 135 -8.29 6.03 -16.43
C LEU A 135 -8.84 6.20 -15.00
N LEU A 136 -10.17 6.12 -14.86
CA LEU A 136 -10.89 6.20 -13.58
C LEU A 136 -11.60 4.90 -13.21
N ARG A 137 -11.94 4.05 -14.17
CA ARG A 137 -12.58 2.73 -13.95
C ARG A 137 -12.09 1.73 -14.97
N CYS A 138 -11.90 0.49 -14.56
CA CYS A 138 -11.54 -0.65 -15.42
C CYS A 138 -11.92 -1.96 -14.72
N CYS A 139 -12.30 -3.01 -15.46
CA CYS A 139 -12.68 -4.32 -14.93
C CYS A 139 -13.71 -4.23 -13.79
N ASP A 140 -14.72 -3.37 -13.95
CA ASP A 140 -15.75 -3.08 -12.94
C ASP A 140 -15.27 -2.52 -11.59
N THR A 141 -13.99 -2.15 -11.50
CA THR A 141 -13.40 -1.51 -10.31
C THR A 141 -13.08 -0.06 -10.59
N ASP A 142 -13.31 0.80 -9.60
CA ASP A 142 -12.94 2.21 -9.67
C ASP A 142 -11.49 2.38 -9.20
N ARG A 143 -10.76 3.29 -9.85
CA ARG A 143 -9.44 3.74 -9.41
C ARG A 143 -9.56 4.18 -7.95
N PRO A 144 -8.77 3.62 -7.03
CA PRO A 144 -8.84 3.98 -5.64
C PRO A 144 -8.29 5.40 -5.45
N LYS A 145 -8.87 6.14 -4.51
CA LYS A 145 -8.35 7.44 -4.07
C LYS A 145 -7.06 7.23 -3.28
N LYS A 146 -6.19 8.23 -3.27
CA LYS A 146 -5.05 8.24 -2.34
C LYS A 146 -5.54 8.13 -0.90
N ALA A 147 -4.91 7.22 -0.16
CA ALA A 147 -5.20 7.01 1.25
C ALA A 147 -4.75 8.21 2.08
N GLN A 148 -5.65 8.74 2.90
CA GLN A 148 -5.33 9.82 3.83
C GLN A 148 -4.62 9.26 5.07
N PRO A 149 -3.56 9.92 5.57
CA PRO A 149 -2.87 9.49 6.78
C PRO A 149 -3.69 9.81 8.04
N LEU A 150 -3.38 9.07 9.11
CA LEU A 150 -3.87 9.38 10.45
C LEU A 150 -2.80 10.13 11.24
N VAL A 151 -3.14 11.29 11.81
CA VAL A 151 -2.26 12.00 12.74
C VAL A 151 -2.67 11.66 14.18
N ILE A 152 -1.75 11.06 14.92
CA ILE A 152 -1.93 10.72 16.33
C ILE A 152 -1.12 11.70 17.16
N ASN A 153 -1.78 12.35 18.13
CA ASN A 153 -1.15 13.30 19.05
C ASN A 153 -1.06 12.70 20.46
N ALA A 154 -0.06 13.13 21.21
CA ALA A 154 0.04 12.84 22.63
C ALA A 154 -1.17 13.42 23.37
N SER A 155 -1.74 12.65 24.30
CA SER A 155 -2.78 13.16 25.19
C SER A 155 -2.22 14.10 26.27
N ASP A 156 -0.94 13.95 26.60
CA ASP A 156 -0.21 14.79 27.55
C ASP A 156 1.17 15.18 26.98
N THR A 157 2.25 14.56 27.46
CA THR A 157 3.61 14.99 27.12
C THR A 157 4.17 14.30 25.88
N TYR A 158 3.87 13.01 25.70
CA TYR A 158 4.36 12.17 24.61
C TYR A 158 3.32 11.14 24.20
N VAL A 159 3.42 10.63 22.98
CA VAL A 159 2.52 9.58 22.49
C VAL A 159 2.72 8.29 23.29
N THR A 160 1.70 7.91 24.04
CA THR A 160 1.67 6.63 24.75
C THR A 160 1.21 5.49 23.85
N VAL A 161 1.43 4.26 24.28
CA VAL A 161 0.85 3.07 23.65
C VAL A 161 -0.68 3.18 23.57
N HIS A 162 -1.32 3.70 24.61
CA HIS A 162 -2.78 3.86 24.61
C HIS A 162 -3.27 4.90 23.61
N ASP A 163 -2.65 6.09 23.57
CA ASP A 163 -3.00 7.14 22.59
C ASP A 163 -2.93 6.58 21.17
N TYR A 164 -1.87 5.81 20.91
CA TYR A 164 -1.65 5.19 19.61
C TYR A 164 -2.72 4.15 19.27
N LEU A 165 -2.92 3.15 20.12
CA LEU A 165 -3.85 2.05 19.82
C LEU A 165 -5.32 2.49 19.80
N SER A 166 -5.72 3.40 20.69
CA SER A 166 -7.10 3.90 20.77
C SER A 166 -7.49 4.75 19.56
N ALA A 167 -6.55 5.50 18.97
CA ALA A 167 -6.77 6.21 17.72
C ALA A 167 -6.65 5.28 16.50
N LEU A 168 -5.64 4.41 16.50
CA LEU A 168 -5.30 3.59 15.34
C LEU A 168 -6.33 2.50 15.06
N HIS A 169 -6.76 1.75 16.08
CA HIS A 169 -7.59 0.57 15.87
C HIS A 169 -8.95 0.88 15.25
N PRO A 170 -9.74 1.85 15.74
CA PRO A 170 -11.01 2.22 15.10
C PRO A 170 -10.82 2.77 13.69
N TRP A 171 -9.75 3.54 13.45
CA TRP A 171 -9.42 4.06 12.12
C TRP A 171 -9.13 2.93 11.12
N LEU A 172 -8.28 1.96 11.49
CA LEU A 172 -8.00 0.81 10.64
C LEU A 172 -9.23 -0.08 10.42
N MET A 173 -10.08 -0.23 11.44
CA MET A 173 -11.34 -0.97 11.29
C MET A 173 -12.27 -0.31 10.27
N GLY A 174 -12.30 1.02 10.21
CA GLY A 174 -13.04 1.77 9.18
C GLY A 174 -12.45 1.61 7.77
N LEU A 175 -11.16 1.28 7.66
CA LEU A 175 -10.45 1.06 6.40
C LEU A 175 -10.33 -0.43 6.03
N ARG A 176 -10.92 -1.34 6.81
CA ARG A 176 -10.64 -2.78 6.69
C ARG A 176 -10.99 -3.32 5.31
N ASP A 177 -12.13 -2.93 4.76
CA ASP A 177 -12.56 -3.42 3.44
C ASP A 177 -11.66 -2.87 2.33
N ASP A 178 -11.19 -1.63 2.45
CA ASP A 178 -10.24 -1.02 1.52
C ASP A 178 -8.89 -1.74 1.59
N ILE A 179 -8.42 -2.08 2.80
CA ILE A 179 -7.19 -2.85 3.01
C ILE A 179 -7.28 -4.21 2.33
N VAL A 180 -8.42 -4.90 2.47
CA VAL A 180 -8.64 -6.21 1.83
C VAL A 180 -8.65 -6.07 0.31
N ARG A 181 -9.33 -5.07 -0.24
CA ARG A 181 -9.35 -4.83 -1.70
C ARG A 181 -7.97 -4.46 -2.24
N ALA A 182 -7.23 -3.62 -1.51
CA ALA A 182 -5.88 -3.21 -1.89
C ALA A 182 -4.90 -4.39 -1.88
N ASP A 183 -4.94 -5.22 -0.83
CA ASP A 183 -4.06 -6.38 -0.70
C ASP A 183 -4.40 -7.51 -1.69
N ASN A 184 -5.62 -7.51 -2.24
CA ASN A 184 -6.11 -8.48 -3.23
C ASN A 184 -6.26 -7.88 -4.64
N VAL A 185 -5.44 -6.88 -5.01
CA VAL A 185 -5.51 -6.26 -6.35
C VAL A 185 -5.26 -7.27 -7.49
N CYS A 186 -4.57 -8.38 -7.19
CA CYS A 186 -4.35 -9.49 -8.12
C CYS A 186 -5.44 -10.57 -8.11
N GLU A 187 -6.43 -10.46 -7.22
CA GLU A 187 -7.52 -11.44 -7.02
C GLU A 187 -7.04 -12.88 -6.73
N ASP A 188 -5.84 -13.03 -6.17
CA ASP A 188 -5.20 -14.32 -5.89
C ASP A 188 -5.50 -14.87 -4.48
N LYS A 189 -6.09 -14.06 -3.60
CA LYS A 189 -6.38 -14.42 -2.20
C LYS A 189 -7.85 -14.68 -1.94
N ALA A 190 -8.11 -15.65 -1.08
CA ALA A 190 -9.45 -16.01 -0.66
C ALA A 190 -9.91 -15.17 0.55
N PRO A 191 -11.23 -15.00 0.77
CA PRO A 191 -11.75 -14.31 1.96
C PRO A 191 -11.21 -14.86 3.29
N ASP A 192 -10.87 -16.15 3.33
CA ASP A 192 -10.35 -16.83 4.50
C ASP A 192 -8.94 -16.37 4.89
N ASP A 193 -8.14 -15.88 3.93
CA ASP A 193 -6.81 -15.31 4.16
C ASP A 193 -6.88 -14.02 5.00
N TYR A 194 -8.03 -13.34 4.98
CA TYR A 194 -8.27 -12.09 5.70
C TYR A 194 -8.92 -12.27 7.07
N ARG A 195 -9.17 -13.51 7.53
CA ARG A 195 -9.82 -13.76 8.82
C ARG A 195 -8.96 -13.37 10.02
N LYS A 196 -7.63 -13.44 9.88
CA LYS A 196 -6.66 -13.21 10.97
C LYS A 196 -5.59 -12.22 10.58
N LEU A 197 -6.02 -11.01 10.21
CA LEU A 197 -5.10 -9.92 9.94
C LEU A 197 -4.55 -9.33 11.24
N VAL A 198 -3.28 -8.94 11.21
CA VAL A 198 -2.57 -8.25 12.27
C VAL A 198 -1.84 -7.04 11.73
N VAL A 199 -1.72 -6.04 12.59
CA VAL A 199 -1.02 -4.80 12.31
C VAL A 199 0.43 -4.94 12.77
N ASP A 200 1.37 -4.89 11.82
CA ASP A 200 2.79 -4.73 12.09
C ASP A 200 3.15 -3.24 12.04
N PHE A 201 3.42 -2.68 13.22
CA PHE A 201 3.82 -1.28 13.41
C PHE A 201 5.27 -1.17 13.91
N ILE A 202 6.15 -2.11 13.54
CA ILE A 202 7.62 -1.99 13.80
C ILE A 202 8.13 -0.58 13.43
N LEU A 203 7.60 -0.02 12.34
CA LEU A 203 7.68 1.39 12.01
C LEU A 203 6.34 2.09 12.33
N PRO A 204 6.24 2.87 13.41
CA PRO A 204 4.98 3.48 13.85
C PRO A 204 4.34 4.44 12.84
N ASN A 205 5.11 4.97 11.89
CA ASN A 205 4.60 5.86 10.85
C ASN A 205 4.20 5.12 9.56
N SER A 206 4.55 3.83 9.41
CA SER A 206 4.33 3.06 8.19
C SER A 206 3.92 1.63 8.54
N LEU A 207 2.62 1.39 8.57
CA LEU A 207 2.02 0.12 8.97
C LEU A 207 2.06 -0.89 7.84
N LYS A 208 2.35 -2.13 8.21
CA LYS A 208 2.12 -3.29 7.36
C LYS A 208 0.96 -4.09 7.94
N ILE A 209 0.12 -4.62 7.06
CA ILE A 209 -0.94 -5.56 7.44
C ILE A 209 -0.49 -6.94 6.96
N LEU A 210 -0.48 -7.89 7.87
CA LEU A 210 0.01 -9.25 7.61
C LEU A 210 -1.02 -10.26 8.11
N ASP A 211 -0.97 -11.47 7.59
CA ASP A 211 -1.63 -12.60 8.26
C ASP A 211 -0.91 -12.91 9.59
N GLU A 212 -1.68 -13.33 10.59
CA GLU A 212 -1.17 -13.60 11.94
C GLU A 212 -0.04 -14.64 11.93
N ARG A 213 -0.07 -15.62 11.02
CA ARG A 213 0.96 -16.65 10.93
C ARG A 213 2.28 -16.07 10.43
N ARG A 214 2.29 -15.20 9.40
CA ARG A 214 3.47 -14.45 8.95
C ARG A 214 4.04 -13.60 10.08
N PHE A 215 3.19 -12.85 10.77
CA PHE A 215 3.63 -12.00 11.87
C PHE A 215 4.30 -12.79 12.98
N LEU A 216 3.66 -13.87 13.46
CA LEU A 216 4.22 -14.71 14.53
C LEU A 216 5.53 -15.39 14.13
N ARG A 217 5.70 -15.75 12.84
CA ARG A 217 7.01 -16.21 12.31
C ARG A 217 8.06 -15.10 12.38
N GLN A 218 7.71 -13.89 11.96
CA GLN A 218 8.63 -12.74 11.97
C GLN A 218 9.10 -12.35 13.38
N VAL A 219 8.23 -12.48 14.39
CA VAL A 219 8.60 -12.22 15.80
C VAL A 219 9.18 -13.44 16.54
N GLY A 220 9.46 -14.53 15.83
CA GLY A 220 10.12 -15.73 16.39
C GLY A 220 9.24 -16.57 17.33
N MET A 221 7.91 -16.43 17.25
CA MET A 221 6.96 -17.18 18.07
C MET A 221 6.49 -18.50 17.43
N VAL A 222 6.74 -18.70 16.14
CA VAL A 222 6.44 -19.94 15.41
C VAL A 222 7.71 -20.39 14.71
N GLN A 223 8.17 -21.62 15.01
CA GLN A 223 9.25 -22.26 14.25
C GLN A 223 8.76 -22.58 12.83
N MET A 224 9.64 -22.43 11.85
CA MET A 224 9.41 -22.92 10.49
C MET A 224 9.04 -24.40 10.53
N PRO A 225 7.90 -24.84 9.95
CA PRO A 225 7.92 -26.15 9.31
C PRO A 225 8.94 -26.08 8.15
N GLU A 226 9.63 -27.20 7.92
CA GLU A 226 10.50 -27.48 6.76
C GLU A 226 9.95 -26.85 5.45
N PRO A 227 10.84 -26.47 4.50
CA PRO A 227 10.46 -25.61 3.39
C PRO A 227 9.23 -26.14 2.67
N VAL A 228 8.29 -25.22 2.45
CA VAL A 228 7.12 -25.40 1.59
C VAL A 228 7.59 -26.02 0.27
N ASP A 229 6.93 -27.09 -0.16
CA ASP A 229 7.27 -27.83 -1.37
C ASP A 229 7.54 -26.86 -2.52
N LYS A 230 8.72 -27.02 -3.12
CA LYS A 230 9.24 -26.21 -4.22
C LYS A 230 8.22 -26.04 -5.36
N GLU A 231 7.28 -26.98 -5.50
CA GLU A 231 6.14 -26.92 -6.41
C GLU A 231 5.20 -25.74 -6.17
N LEU A 232 4.93 -25.32 -4.93
CA LEU A 232 4.03 -24.18 -4.67
C LEU A 232 4.73 -22.84 -4.93
N GLU A 233 6.03 -22.76 -4.64
CA GLU A 233 6.88 -21.61 -4.99
C GLU A 233 7.04 -21.50 -6.51
N ASP A 234 7.24 -22.61 -7.21
CA ASP A 234 7.32 -22.64 -8.68
C ASP A 234 5.96 -22.33 -9.32
N PHE A 235 4.84 -22.79 -8.74
CA PHE A 235 3.48 -22.47 -9.21
C PHE A 235 3.15 -20.99 -9.06
N LEU A 236 3.42 -20.37 -7.89
CA LEU A 236 3.19 -18.93 -7.69
C LEU A 236 4.11 -18.09 -8.57
N ARG A 237 5.33 -18.56 -8.84
CA ARG A 237 6.28 -17.89 -9.76
C ARG A 237 5.83 -17.99 -11.23
N GLU A 238 5.15 -19.06 -11.61
CA GLU A 238 4.60 -19.26 -12.95
C GLU A 238 3.31 -18.44 -13.17
N VAL A 239 2.42 -18.40 -12.18
CA VAL A 239 1.12 -17.70 -12.25
C VAL A 239 1.27 -16.18 -12.14
N CYS A 240 2.29 -15.68 -11.42
CA CYS A 240 2.56 -14.25 -11.28
C CYS A 240 3.70 -13.75 -12.19
N ARG A 241 4.06 -14.48 -13.27
CA ARG A 241 4.94 -13.88 -14.28
C ARG A 241 4.23 -12.65 -14.86
N PRO A 242 4.88 -11.48 -14.92
CA PRO A 242 4.41 -10.45 -15.83
C PRO A 242 4.42 -11.10 -17.21
N GLY A 243 3.26 -11.17 -17.87
CA GLY A 243 3.15 -11.74 -19.20
C GLY A 243 4.25 -11.13 -20.05
N GLU A 244 5.18 -11.95 -20.53
CA GLU A 244 6.13 -11.50 -21.53
C GLU A 244 5.29 -10.93 -22.67
N PRO A 245 5.57 -9.71 -23.16
CA PRO A 245 4.95 -9.28 -24.39
C PRO A 245 5.32 -10.33 -25.43
N GLU A 246 4.32 -11.02 -25.99
CA GLU A 246 4.55 -11.84 -27.17
C GLU A 246 5.26 -10.93 -28.17
N GLU A 247 6.55 -11.21 -28.42
CA GLU A 247 7.25 -10.53 -29.48
C GLU A 247 6.43 -10.74 -30.76
N PRO A 248 6.03 -9.68 -31.47
CA PRO A 248 5.32 -9.86 -32.72
C PRO A 248 6.20 -10.72 -33.63
N ASN A 249 5.68 -11.89 -33.97
CA ASN A 249 6.33 -12.84 -34.87
C ASN A 249 6.48 -12.18 -36.26
N TYR A 250 7.64 -11.55 -36.51
CA TYR A 250 8.00 -10.91 -37.78
C TYR A 250 8.29 -11.94 -38.90
N GLN A 251 7.61 -13.10 -38.93
CA GLN A 251 7.81 -14.13 -39.95
C GLN A 251 7.00 -13.90 -41.24
N TYR A 252 6.46 -12.70 -41.50
CA TYR A 252 5.89 -12.37 -42.81
C TYR A 252 6.08 -10.89 -43.18
N MET A 253 7.30 -10.50 -43.52
CA MET A 253 7.55 -9.45 -44.52
C MET A 253 8.80 -9.79 -45.35
N PHE A 254 8.75 -10.93 -46.06
CA PHE A 254 9.54 -11.07 -47.28
C PHE A 254 8.79 -10.33 -48.39
N ILE A 255 9.17 -9.08 -48.64
CA ILE A 255 8.87 -8.40 -49.90
C ILE A 255 9.88 -8.97 -50.91
N PRO A 256 9.47 -9.72 -51.94
CA PRO A 256 10.41 -10.11 -52.99
C PRO A 256 10.82 -8.85 -53.77
N GLU A 257 12.13 -8.59 -53.82
CA GLU A 257 12.74 -7.57 -54.67
C GLU A 257 12.23 -7.73 -56.11
N GLN A 258 11.56 -6.70 -56.63
CA GLN A 258 11.31 -6.60 -58.05
C GLN A 258 12.61 -6.27 -58.78
N PRO A 259 12.92 -6.94 -59.91
CA PRO A 259 14.13 -6.66 -60.66
C PRO A 259 14.05 -5.28 -61.32
N SER A 260 15.08 -4.48 -61.06
CA SER A 260 15.36 -3.16 -61.61
C SER A 260 15.24 -3.16 -63.14
N GLN A 261 14.16 -2.58 -63.68
CA GLN A 261 14.13 -2.18 -65.07
C GLN A 261 14.76 -0.79 -65.21
N SER A 262 15.95 -0.78 -65.80
CA SER A 262 16.67 0.40 -66.25
C SER A 262 15.87 1.14 -67.33
N LEU A 263 15.26 2.27 -66.97
CA LEU A 263 14.79 3.24 -67.94
C LEU A 263 15.97 4.10 -68.41
N VAL A 264 16.46 3.77 -69.59
CA VAL A 264 17.36 4.58 -70.41
C VAL A 264 16.63 5.89 -70.76
N LEU A 265 17.06 7.00 -70.17
CA LEU A 265 16.64 8.34 -70.56
C LEU A 265 17.38 8.72 -71.85
N ASP A 266 16.68 8.56 -72.96
CA ASP A 266 17.10 9.02 -74.27
C ASP A 266 17.11 10.55 -74.31
N ARG A 267 18.30 11.12 -74.53
CA ARG A 267 18.53 12.54 -74.77
C ARG A 267 18.36 12.78 -76.26
N SER A 268 17.27 13.42 -76.66
CA SER A 268 17.22 14.31 -77.83
C SER A 268 15.85 14.98 -77.95
N ASN A 269 15.77 16.30 -77.69
CA ASN A 269 15.52 17.20 -78.81
C ASN A 269 15.84 18.65 -78.49
N GLN A 270 16.64 19.21 -79.38
CA GLN A 270 17.03 20.61 -79.48
C GLN A 270 15.81 21.44 -79.89
N SER A 271 15.61 22.57 -79.20
CA SER A 271 14.88 23.70 -79.76
C SER A 271 15.82 24.48 -80.67
N ARG A 272 15.46 24.63 -81.95
CA ARG A 272 16.09 25.60 -82.85
C ARG A 272 15.00 26.50 -83.42
N THR A 273 15.04 27.74 -82.97
CA THR A 273 14.43 28.92 -83.59
C THR A 273 15.13 29.26 -84.91
N LEU A 274 14.30 29.69 -85.87
CA LEU A 274 14.58 30.28 -87.20
C LEU A 274 15.06 29.34 -88.30
#